data_AF-A0A1I9GAP8-F1
#
_entry.id   AF-A0A1I9GAP8-F1
#
_cell.length_a   1.000
_cell.length_b   1.000
_cell.length_c   1.000
_cell.angle_alpha   90.00
_cell.angle_beta   90.00
_cell.angle_gamma   90.00
#
_symmetry.space_group_name_H-M   'P 1'
#
loop_
_entity.id
_entity.type
_entity.pdbx_description
1 polymer ?
#
loop_
_entity_poly.entity_id
_entity_poly.type
_entity_poly.pdbx_seq_one_letter_code
_entity_poly.pdbx_strand_id
1 'polypeptide(L)' 'IPKVGFGIAVSSGRENPNFTSGDPTVIVSDVIPTGPAWGLV' A
#
# COMPACT_ATOMS: atom_id res chain seq x y z
N ILE A 1 21.63 2.60 3.69
CA ILE A 1 20.24 2.17 4.00
C ILE A 1 19.30 2.78 2.97
N PRO A 2 18.48 1.98 2.25
CA PRO A 2 17.45 2.53 1.37
C PRO A 2 16.57 3.48 2.19
N LYS A 3 16.37 4.72 1.73
CA LYS A 3 15.61 5.72 2.47
C LYS A 3 14.09 5.45 2.49
N VAL A 4 13.64 4.44 1.76
CA VAL A 4 12.22 4.21 1.42
C VAL A 4 11.60 2.96 2.08
N GLY A 5 12.33 2.28 2.98
CA GLY A 5 11.84 1.03 3.58
C GLY A 5 11.51 -0.02 2.51
N PHE A 6 10.35 -0.68 2.63
CA PHE A 6 9.86 -1.64 1.63
C PHE A 6 9.34 -0.99 0.34
N GLY A 7 9.08 0.32 0.33
CA GLY A 7 8.66 1.05 -0.87
C GLY A 7 7.20 0.88 -1.27
N ILE A 8 6.30 0.63 -0.31
CA ILE A 8 4.85 0.54 -0.51
C ILE A 8 4.10 1.50 0.42
N ALA A 9 2.92 1.95 -0.01
CA ALA A 9 1.91 2.53 0.86
C ALA A 9 0.81 1.50 1.10
N VAL A 10 0.40 1.36 2.37
CA VAL A 10 -0.69 0.47 2.78
C VAL A 10 -1.89 1.32 3.18
N SER A 11 -3.07 0.93 2.75
CA SER A 11 -4.32 1.64 3.02
C SER A 11 -5.46 0.68 3.28
N SER A 12 -6.57 1.25 3.73
CA SER A 12 -7.76 0.54 4.16
C SER A 12 -7.53 -0.43 5.34
N GLY A 13 -8.61 -1.02 5.85
CA GLY A 13 -8.60 -1.90 7.02
C GLY A 13 -9.97 -1.94 7.68
N ARG A 14 -10.15 -2.83 8.66
CA ARG A 14 -11.41 -2.97 9.41
C ARG A 14 -11.90 -1.65 10.00
N GLU A 15 -10.98 -0.86 10.56
CA GLU A 15 -11.27 0.41 11.21
C GLU A 15 -11.22 1.61 10.25
N ASN A 16 -10.72 1.42 9.04
CA ASN A 16 -10.61 2.44 8.00
C ASN A 16 -11.00 1.83 6.64
N PRO A 17 -12.27 1.45 6.42
CA PRO A 17 -12.69 0.82 5.17
C PRO A 17 -12.53 1.76 3.98
N ASN A 18 -12.50 1.20 2.77
CA ASN A 18 -12.54 1.99 1.55
C ASN A 18 -13.79 2.89 1.53
N PHE A 19 -13.61 4.19 1.26
CA PHE A 19 -14.70 5.18 1.33
C PHE A 19 -15.83 4.94 0.32
N THR A 20 -15.56 4.33 -0.83
CA THR A 20 -16.55 4.14 -1.89
C THR A 20 -17.24 2.78 -1.81
N SER A 21 -16.48 1.71 -1.60
CA SER A 21 -17.03 0.35 -1.54
C SER A 21 -17.39 -0.13 -0.14
N GLY A 22 -16.87 0.52 0.91
CA GLY A 22 -16.97 0.04 2.29
C GLY A 22 -16.10 -1.18 2.58
N ASP A 23 -15.24 -1.60 1.64
CA ASP A 23 -14.41 -2.79 1.77
C ASP A 23 -13.35 -2.61 2.88
N PRO A 24 -13.31 -3.50 3.91
CA PRO A 24 -12.36 -3.42 5.01
C PRO A 24 -11.01 -4.09 4.72
N THR A 25 -10.76 -4.57 3.50
CA THR A 25 -9.51 -5.22 3.13
C THR A 25 -8.33 -4.24 3.21
N VAL A 26 -7.18 -4.77 3.65
CA VAL A 26 -5.92 -4.03 3.61
C VAL A 26 -5.37 -4.11 2.19
N ILE A 27 -5.07 -2.97 1.59
CA ILE A 27 -4.60 -2.87 0.21
C ILE A 27 -3.24 -2.18 0.12
N VAL A 28 -2.46 -2.54 -0.89
CA VAL A 28 -1.32 -1.72 -1.34
C VAL A 28 -1.87 -0.66 -2.27
N SER A 29 -1.80 0.61 -1.87
CA SER A 29 -2.39 1.73 -2.61
C SER A 29 -1.39 2.44 -3.51
N ASP A 30 -0.09 2.32 -3.23
CA ASP A 30 0.97 2.86 -4.07
C ASP A 30 2.27 2.06 -3.91
N VAL A 31 3.10 2.06 -4.95
CA VAL A 31 4.42 1.43 -5.01
C VAL A 31 5.42 2.42 -5.57
N ILE A 32 6.50 2.67 -4.83
CA ILE A 32 7.52 3.63 -5.25
C ILE A 32 8.26 3.09 -6.49
N PRO A 33 8.28 3.84 -7.60
CA PRO A 33 9.08 3.49 -8.77
C PRO A 33 10.53 3.26 -8.41
N THR A 34 11.12 2.18 -8.92
CA THR A 34 12.51 1.75 -8.61
C THR A 34 12.77 1.40 -7.13
N GLY A 35 11.72 1.35 -6.29
CA GLY A 35 11.80 0.91 -4.91
C GLY A 35 11.83 -0.62 -4.76
N PRO A 36 12.04 -1.15 -3.55
CA PRO A 36 12.22 -2.60 -3.34
C PRO A 36 11.03 -3.48 -3.76
N ALA A 37 9.81 -2.95 -3.72
CA ALA A 37 8.60 -3.64 -4.16
C ALA A 37 8.26 -3.42 -5.64
N TRP A 38 9.02 -2.61 -6.38
CA TRP A 38 8.72 -2.30 -7.77
C TRP A 38 8.79 -3.56 -8.65
N GLY A 39 7.69 -3.84 -9.37
CA GLY A 39 7.56 -5.03 -10.24
C GLY A 39 7.23 -6.34 -9.52
N LEU A 40 6.95 -6.29 -8.22
CA LEU A 40 6.54 -7.46 -7.41
C LEU A 40 5.08 -7.42 -6.97
N VAL A 41 4.44 -6.24 -7.05
CA VAL A 41 3.04 -5.99 -6.67
C VAL A 41 2.23 -5.69 -7.92
#